data_AF-A0A930DY40-F1
#
_entry.id   AF-A0A930DY40-F1
#
_cell.length_a   1.000
_cell.length_b   1.000
_cell.length_c   1.000
_cell.angle_alpha   90.00
_cell.angle_beta   90.00
_cell.angle_gamma   90.00
#
_symmetry.space_group_name_H-M   'P 1'
#
loop_
_entity.id
_entity.type
_entity.pdbx_description
1 polymer ?
#
loop_
_entity_poly.entity_id
_entity_poly.type
_entity_poly.pdbx_seq_one_letter_code
_entity_poly.pdbx_strand_id
1 'polypeptide(L)' 'MEKEEKIRVLFSEEEIEKRVSELAEEIGRDYAGKELHLVCILKGAAPFMCELAKKLNNPGVSMDFMAVSSYGSQTQSSG' A
#
# COMPACT_ATOMS: atom_id res chain seq x y z
N MET A 1 8.38 -4.02 -33.93
CA MET A 1 8.27 -2.59 -33.56
C MET A 1 8.47 -2.52 -32.06
N GLU A 2 9.66 -2.14 -31.62
CA GLU A 2 9.98 -1.97 -30.20
C GLU A 2 9.15 -0.79 -29.66
N LYS A 3 8.47 -0.98 -28.52
CA LYS A 3 7.79 0.12 -27.83
C LYS A 3 8.85 0.90 -27.07
N GLU A 4 9.09 2.16 -27.43
CA GLU A 4 9.81 3.09 -26.57
C GLU A 4 8.97 3.35 -25.31
N GLU A 5 9.38 2.81 -24.16
CA GLU A 5 8.80 3.17 -22.87
C GLU A 5 9.26 4.59 -22.50
N LYS A 6 8.37 5.56 -22.66
CA LYS A 6 8.58 6.93 -22.18
C LYS A 6 8.31 6.99 -20.68
N ILE A 7 9.37 7.11 -19.89
CA ILE A 7 9.26 7.39 -18.45
C ILE A 7 8.79 8.84 -18.29
N ARG A 8 7.69 9.03 -17.55
CA ARG A 8 7.18 10.34 -17.15
C ARG A 8 6.92 10.35 -15.65
N VAL A 9 7.29 11.44 -14.98
CA VAL A 9 6.93 11.66 -13.58
C VAL A 9 5.44 11.99 -13.52
N LEU A 10 4.68 11.20 -12.76
CA LEU A 10 3.26 11.44 -12.51
C LEU A 10 3.03 12.11 -11.15
N PHE A 11 3.83 11.72 -10.16
CA PHE A 11 3.84 12.27 -8.82
C PHE A 11 5.29 12.46 -8.40
N SER A 12 5.59 13.60 -7.78
CA SER A 12 6.88 13.82 -7.14
C SER A 12 7.02 12.95 -5.88
N GLU A 13 8.25 12.81 -5.39
CA GLU A 13 8.52 12.11 -4.14
C GLU A 13 7.81 12.81 -2.96
N GLU A 14 7.82 14.13 -2.94
CA GLU A 14 7.16 14.93 -1.92
C GLU A 14 5.63 14.77 -1.93
N GLU A 15 5.03 14.66 -3.12
CA GLU A 15 3.58 14.41 -3.26
C GLU A 15 3.19 13.05 -2.69
N ILE A 16 4.00 12.02 -2.99
CA ILE A 16 3.80 10.67 -2.46
C ILE A 16 4.00 10.67 -0.95
N GLU A 17 5.09 11.24 -0.45
CA GLU A 17 5.39 11.28 0.98
C GLU A 17 4.31 12.02 1.77
N LYS A 18 3.86 13.17 1.25
CA LYS A 18 2.76 13.93 1.85
C LYS A 18 1.52 13.05 1.97
N ARG A 19 1.14 12.36 0.89
CA ARG A 19 -0.06 11.52 0.89
C ARG A 19 0.06 10.34 1.86
N VAL A 20 1.23 9.70 1.94
CA VAL A 20 1.48 8.62 2.89
C VAL A 20 1.39 9.13 4.34
N SER A 21 1.89 10.34 4.60
CA SER A 21 1.82 10.96 5.93
C SER A 21 0.38 11.26 6.35
N GLU A 22 -0.43 11.85 5.45
CA GLU A 22 -1.87 12.08 5.69
C GLU A 22 -2.62 10.77 5.99
N LEU A 23 -2.32 9.71 5.24
CA LEU A 23 -2.92 8.38 5.47
C LEU A 23 -2.49 7.79 6.82
N ALA A 24 -1.22 7.94 7.21
CA ALA A 24 -0.75 7.47 8.51
C ALA A 24 -1.44 8.20 9.67
N GLU A 25 -1.67 9.50 9.55
CA GLU A 25 -2.43 10.28 10.54
C GLU A 25 -3.89 9.84 10.64
N GLU A 26 -4.53 9.59 9.49
CA GLU A 26 -5.92 9.11 9.44
C GLU A 26 -6.05 7.75 10.13
N ILE A 27 -5.23 6.78 9.73
CA ILE A 27 -5.18 5.45 10.36
C ILE A 27 -4.84 5.56 11.85
N GLY A 28 -3.88 6.42 12.21
CA GLY A 28 -3.48 6.63 13.59
C GLY A 28 -4.61 7.15 14.48
N ARG A 29 -5.48 8.03 13.96
CA ARG A 29 -6.69 8.47 14.67
C ARG A 29 -7.71 7.35 14.82
N ASP A 30 -7.99 6.60 13.75
CA ASP A 30 -9.02 5.57 13.75
C ASP A 30 -8.68 4.36 14.63
N TYR A 31 -7.38 4.07 14.74
CA TYR A 31 -6.81 2.97 15.52
C TYR A 31 -6.09 3.45 16.79
N ALA A 32 -6.37 4.65 17.27
CA ALA A 32 -5.80 5.17 18.51
C ALA A 32 -6.11 4.24 19.69
N GLY A 33 -5.06 3.76 20.38
CA GLY A 33 -5.18 2.83 21.50
C GLY A 33 -5.60 1.40 21.12
N LYS A 34 -5.60 1.06 19.82
CA LYS A 34 -5.90 -0.28 19.32
C LYS A 34 -4.66 -0.89 18.68
N GLU A 35 -4.62 -2.22 18.67
CA GLU A 35 -3.64 -2.96 17.86
C GLU A 35 -3.99 -2.83 16.38
N LEU A 36 -2.97 -2.72 15.54
CA LEU A 36 -3.10 -2.58 14.10
C LEU A 36 -2.30 -3.68 13.42
N HIS A 37 -2.96 -4.51 12.61
CA HIS A 37 -2.31 -5.56 11.83
C HIS A 37 -2.39 -5.22 10.34
N LEU A 38 -1.24 -5.00 9.71
CA LEU A 38 -1.11 -4.63 8.30
C LEU A 38 -0.95 -5.88 7.44
N VAL A 39 -1.78 -6.06 6.43
CA VAL A 39 -1.63 -7.16 5.45
C VAL A 39 -1.22 -6.58 4.10
N CYS A 40 0.02 -6.85 3.68
CA CYS A 40 0.58 -6.36 2.43
C CYS A 40 0.41 -7.36 1.28
N ILE A 41 -0.27 -6.96 0.22
CA ILE A 41 -0.39 -7.78 -0.99
C ILE A 41 0.83 -7.60 -1.90
N LEU A 42 1.60 -8.66 -2.07
CA LEU A 42 2.82 -8.65 -2.86
C LEU A 42 2.52 -8.65 -4.37
N LYS A 43 3.41 -8.10 -5.21
CA LYS A 43 4.73 -7.50 -4.86
C LYS A 43 4.71 -5.98 -4.80
N GLY A 44 3.90 -5.34 -5.64
CA GLY A 44 3.95 -3.90 -5.90
C GLY A 44 3.59 -3.01 -4.71
N ALA A 45 2.83 -3.50 -3.72
CA ALA A 45 2.46 -2.71 -2.55
C ALA A 45 3.55 -2.63 -1.47
N ALA A 46 4.59 -3.49 -1.55
CA ALA A 46 5.60 -3.57 -0.49
C ALA A 46 6.33 -2.23 -0.22
N PRO A 47 6.79 -1.48 -1.23
CA PRO A 47 7.46 -0.19 -0.99
C PRO A 47 6.53 0.81 -0.28
N PHE A 48 5.27 0.89 -0.72
CA PHE A 48 4.27 1.76 -0.11
C PHE A 48 3.97 1.36 1.34
N MET A 49 3.78 0.06 1.61
CA MET A 49 3.51 -0.44 2.95
C MET A 49 4.66 -0.11 3.92
N CYS A 50 5.91 -0.26 3.48
CA CYS A 50 7.07 0.08 4.29
C CYS A 50 7.11 1.57 4.67
N GLU A 51 6.84 2.46 3.72
CA GLU A 51 6.79 3.90 3.99
C GLU A 51 5.62 4.28 4.91
N LEU A 52 4.46 3.66 4.73
CA LEU A 52 3.31 3.86 5.60
C LEU A 52 3.60 3.38 7.03
N ALA A 53 4.15 2.18 7.18
CA ALA A 53 4.47 1.59 8.48
C ALA A 53 5.45 2.45 9.31
N LYS A 54 6.45 3.06 8.67
CA LYS A 54 7.38 3.99 9.34
C LYS A 54 6.69 5.21 9.95
N LYS A 55 5.60 5.67 9.34
CA LYS A 55 4.85 6.87 9.78
C LYS A 55 3.74 6.55 10.79
N LEU A 56 3.39 5.27 10.95
CA LEU A 56 2.44 4.81 11.97
C LEU A 56 3.15 4.71 13.34
N ASN A 57 3.09 5.79 14.13
CA ASN A 57 3.69 5.92 15.47
C ASN A 57 2.97 5.09 16.57
N ASN A 58 2.54 3.87 16.28
CA ASN A 58 1.75 3.04 17.22
C ASN A 58 2.55 1.80 17.68
N PRO A 59 2.78 1.58 18.99
CA PRO A 59 3.58 0.46 19.48
C PRO A 59 2.97 -0.93 19.22
N GLY A 60 1.70 -1.02 18.84
CA GLY A 60 0.98 -2.27 18.57
C GLY A 60 0.83 -2.61 17.08
N VAL A 61 1.77 -2.20 16.22
CA VAL A 61 1.72 -2.51 14.78
C VAL A 61 2.39 -3.85 14.50
N SER A 62 1.66 -4.75 13.84
CA SER A 62 2.17 -6.00 13.27
C SER A 62 1.94 -6.01 11.76
N MET A 63 2.69 -6.85 11.02
CA MET A 63 2.63 -6.87 9.56
C MET A 63 2.84 -8.28 9.01
N ASP A 64 1.97 -8.67 8.08
CA ASP A 64 2.07 -9.89 7.28
C ASP A 64 2.06 -9.58 5.78
N PHE A 65 2.58 -10.51 5.00
CA PHE A 65 2.64 -10.41 3.54
C PHE A 65 1.90 -11.58 2.90
N MET A 66 1.09 -11.28 1.90
CA MET A 66 0.36 -12.28 1.13
C MET A 66 0.70 -12.14 -0.35
N ALA A 67 1.12 -13.23 -0.97
CA ALA A 67 1.23 -13.31 -2.43
C ALA A 67 -0.04 -13.94 -2.99
N VAL A 68 -0.76 -13.20 -3.82
CA VAL A 68 -1.93 -13.70 -4.53
C VAL A 68 -1.63 -13.74 -6.01
N SER A 69 -1.91 -14.87 -6.66
CA SER A 69 -1.99 -14.93 -8.12
C SER A 69 -3.39 -14.49 -8.52
N SER A 70 -3.49 -13.52 -9.42
CA SER A 70 -4.76 -13.24 -10.08
C SER A 70 -5.24 -14.52 -10.77
N TYR A 71 -6.47 -14.94 -10.50
CA TYR A 71 -7.15 -15.97 -11.30
C TYR A 71 -7.32 -15.37 -12.69
N GLY A 72 -6.38 -15.64 -13.59
CA GLY A 72 -6.31 -14.99 -14.90
C GLY A 72 -7.69 -14.94 -15.58
N SER A 73 -8.20 -13.72 -15.77
CA SER A 73 -9.36 -13.40 -16.64
C SER A 73 -10.48 -14.45 -16.70
N GLN A 74 -10.98 -14.91 -15.55
CA GLN A 74 -12.28 -15.58 -15.49
C GLN A 74 -13.20 -14.78 -14.58
N THR A 75 -13.90 -13.82 -15.18
CA THR A 75 -15.15 -13.32 -14.62
C THR A 75 -16.19 -14.44 -14.76
N GLN A 76 -16.32 -15.30 -13.74
CA GLN A 76 -17.56 -16.03 -13.53
C GLN A 76 -18.34 -15.32 -12.42
N SER A 77 -19.34 -14.55 -12.84
CA SER A 77 -20.42 -14.10 -11.95
C SER A 77 -21.44 -15.24 -11.91
N SER A 78 -21.48 -15.96 -10.80
CA SER A 78 -22.60 -16.84 -10.49
C SER A 78 -23.73 -15.95 -9.99
N GLY A 79 -24.53 -15.44 -10.92
CA GLY A 79 -25.87 -14.93 -10.61
C GLY A 79 -26.79 -16.06 -10.14
#